data_AF-A0A1B6HTI1-F1
#
_entry.id   AF-A0A1B6HTI1-F1
#
_cell.length_a   1.000
_cell.length_b   1.000
_cell.length_c   1.000
_cell.angle_alpha   90.00
_cell.angle_beta   90.00
_cell.angle_gamma   90.00
#
_symmetry.space_group_name_H-M   'P 1'
#
loop_
_entity.id
_entity.type
_entity.pdbx_description
1 polymer ?
#
loop_
_entity_poly.entity_id
_entity_poly.type
_entity_poly.pdbx_seq_one_letter_code
_entity_poly.pdbx_strand_id
1 'polypeptide(L)'
;IHGEAGASKHQMLSADKIVEFILEKLCKTLIVKKGDKVCTIVNNLGGSSQLELFLVAGLVCAHLKTRGVQVVRQYVGTLMTSLDMAGIQVSLLLLPASDKLWLDCLDAPTSAFAWPGNSLTLQTTCRREIVKDLEADTQMEGPTITSEEAVKLKQCLKTVAEALKSNEHTLNELDKGCGDGDTGSTLKRMADAILQDVDGILARSPQLCFLRLSKLAEEVMGGTSGALYSLMFVGAARHVPQWSAAWQGALDMAMTYSNARLGSRTMFDALIPACQVFKDITTRGGNWREALSKAVDAADEGCSKTQFYKPLFGRATYVDASNIRSMDAGAYGVTVWLKALKTELL
;
A
#
# COMPACT_ATOMS: atom_id res chain seq x y z
N ILE A 1 29.42 -26.45 13.86
CA ILE A 1 29.48 -25.16 13.13
C ILE A 1 30.50 -25.19 11.98
N HIS A 2 31.04 -26.36 11.63
CA HIS A 2 31.94 -26.57 10.52
C HIS A 2 31.32 -27.51 9.48
N GLY A 3 29.98 -27.61 9.44
CA GLY A 3 29.26 -28.53 8.58
C GLY A 3 29.29 -30.00 9.03
N GLU A 4 29.58 -30.28 10.31
CA GLU A 4 29.56 -31.64 10.85
C GLU A 4 28.16 -32.25 10.77
N ALA A 5 28.08 -33.59 10.77
CA ALA A 5 26.81 -34.28 10.77
C ALA A 5 25.97 -33.92 12.02
N GLY A 6 24.72 -33.49 11.79
CA GLY A 6 23.78 -33.15 12.86
C GLY A 6 23.24 -34.38 13.61
N ALA A 7 22.59 -34.13 14.75
CA ALA A 7 22.05 -35.19 15.62
C ALA A 7 20.85 -35.96 15.02
N SER A 8 20.08 -35.32 14.16
CA SER A 8 18.94 -35.94 13.45
C SER A 8 18.64 -35.20 12.16
N LYS A 9 17.94 -35.87 11.24
CA LYS A 9 17.38 -35.28 10.02
C LYS A 9 15.86 -35.42 10.06
N HIS A 10 15.16 -34.40 9.58
CA HIS A 10 13.71 -34.36 9.54
C HIS A 10 13.26 -33.94 8.15
N GLN A 11 12.09 -34.40 7.71
CA GLN A 11 11.38 -33.75 6.61
C GLN A 11 11.03 -32.31 7.02
N MET A 12 10.93 -31.39 6.06
CA MET A 12 10.67 -29.97 6.33
C MET A 12 9.45 -29.79 7.25
N LEU A 13 9.67 -29.13 8.39
CA LEU A 13 8.64 -28.84 9.40
C LEU A 13 8.30 -27.34 9.35
N SER A 14 7.17 -26.97 9.96
CA SER A 14 6.88 -25.55 10.20
C SER A 14 7.90 -24.96 11.19
N ALA A 15 8.17 -23.65 11.08
CA ALA A 15 9.05 -22.96 12.02
C ALA A 15 8.61 -23.15 13.48
N ASP A 16 7.30 -23.16 13.74
CA ASP A 16 6.72 -23.43 15.06
C ASP A 16 7.14 -24.79 15.62
N LYS A 17 7.02 -25.86 14.81
CA LYS A 17 7.40 -27.22 15.21
C LYS A 17 8.91 -27.38 15.38
N ILE A 18 9.72 -26.69 14.57
CA ILE A 18 11.18 -26.66 14.71
C ILE A 18 11.58 -26.01 16.04
N VAL A 19 10.99 -24.86 16.37
CA VAL A 19 11.28 -24.15 17.63
C VAL A 19 10.80 -24.95 18.84
N GLU A 20 9.61 -25.56 18.78
CA GLU A 20 9.09 -26.45 19.81
C GLU A 20 10.08 -27.58 20.11
N PHE A 21 10.57 -28.27 19.06
CA PHE A 21 11.54 -29.34 19.17
C PHE A 21 12.87 -28.89 19.79
N ILE A 22 13.42 -27.75 19.36
CA ILE A 22 14.66 -27.19 19.90
C ILE A 22 14.47 -26.87 21.41
N LEU A 23 13.40 -26.18 21.76
CA LEU A 23 13.13 -25.78 23.14
C LEU A 23 12.78 -26.97 24.04
N GLU A 24 12.14 -28.02 23.53
CA GLU A 24 11.92 -29.25 24.31
C GLU A 24 13.26 -29.84 24.76
N LYS A 25 14.23 -29.98 23.84
CA LYS A 25 15.56 -30.48 24.17
C LYS A 25 16.28 -29.59 25.16
N LEU A 26 16.34 -28.27 24.90
CA LEU A 26 17.04 -27.32 25.76
C LEU A 26 16.42 -27.24 27.17
N CYS A 27 15.10 -27.15 27.28
CA CYS A 27 14.43 -27.07 28.58
C CYS A 27 14.55 -28.38 29.37
N LYS A 28 14.53 -29.55 28.71
CA LYS A 28 14.75 -30.84 29.37
C LYS A 28 16.18 -30.95 29.91
N THR A 29 17.17 -30.52 29.15
CA THR A 29 18.59 -30.55 29.58
C THR A 29 18.86 -29.59 30.73
N LEU A 30 18.29 -28.37 30.69
CA LEU A 30 18.48 -27.36 31.73
C LEU A 30 17.53 -27.52 32.94
N ILE A 31 16.59 -28.46 32.88
CA ILE A 31 15.56 -28.68 33.91
C ILE A 31 14.78 -27.38 34.21
N VAL A 32 14.33 -26.71 33.15
CA VAL A 32 13.60 -25.44 33.25
C VAL A 32 12.20 -25.65 33.82
N LYS A 33 11.82 -24.83 34.80
CA LYS A 33 10.56 -24.88 35.54
C LYS A 33 9.72 -23.62 35.31
N LYS A 34 8.43 -23.75 35.58
CA LYS A 34 7.51 -22.60 35.59
C LYS A 34 7.98 -21.56 36.62
N GLY A 35 8.03 -20.30 36.22
CA GLY A 35 8.53 -19.19 37.04
C GLY A 35 10.01 -18.86 36.84
N ASP A 36 10.76 -19.71 36.13
CA ASP A 36 12.17 -19.45 35.83
C ASP A 36 12.35 -18.24 34.92
N LYS A 37 13.52 -17.62 35.05
CA LYS A 37 13.96 -16.50 34.20
C LYS A 37 15.09 -16.96 33.30
N VAL A 38 15.03 -16.59 32.03
CA VAL A 38 16.06 -16.96 31.05
C VAL A 38 16.51 -15.78 30.22
N CYS A 39 17.79 -15.78 29.85
CA CYS A 39 18.29 -15.04 28.69
C CYS A 39 18.31 -15.98 27.49
N THR A 40 17.97 -15.49 26.30
CA THR A 40 18.00 -16.27 25.07
C THR A 40 18.91 -15.61 24.04
N ILE A 41 19.54 -16.44 23.20
CA ILE A 41 20.23 -16.00 21.99
C ILE A 41 19.59 -16.74 20.82
N VAL A 42 19.17 -15.99 19.81
CA VAL A 42 18.73 -16.49 18.51
C VAL A 42 19.74 -16.02 17.49
N ASN A 43 20.68 -16.92 17.19
CA ASN A 43 21.86 -16.64 16.39
C ASN A 43 21.67 -17.08 14.94
N ASN A 44 22.03 -16.21 14.01
CA ASN A 44 22.10 -16.52 12.59
C ASN A 44 23.46 -17.16 12.26
N LEU A 45 23.44 -18.36 11.65
CA LEU A 45 24.66 -19.06 11.24
C LEU A 45 25.25 -18.51 9.94
N GLY A 46 24.59 -17.56 9.27
CA GLY A 46 25.15 -16.77 8.18
C GLY A 46 24.17 -16.52 7.04
N GLY A 47 23.45 -17.55 6.61
CA GLY A 47 22.63 -17.53 5.39
C GLY A 47 21.13 -17.33 5.60
N SER A 48 20.64 -17.22 6.84
CA SER A 48 19.21 -16.99 7.09
C SER A 48 18.83 -15.51 6.95
N SER A 49 17.63 -15.23 6.45
CA SER A 49 17.12 -13.86 6.38
C SER A 49 16.78 -13.29 7.75
N GLN A 50 16.76 -11.95 7.86
CA GLN A 50 16.32 -11.29 9.09
C GLN A 50 14.86 -11.64 9.43
N LEU A 51 13.99 -11.79 8.44
CA LEU A 51 12.59 -12.17 8.66
C LEU A 51 12.47 -13.55 9.31
N GLU A 52 13.23 -14.55 8.82
CA GLU A 52 13.25 -15.88 9.41
C GLU A 52 13.82 -15.87 10.83
N LEU A 53 14.88 -15.09 11.05
CA LEU A 53 15.52 -14.96 12.36
C LEU A 53 14.56 -14.36 13.40
N PHE A 54 13.85 -13.27 13.05
CA PHE A 54 12.88 -12.63 13.93
C PHE A 54 11.60 -13.46 14.12
N LEU A 55 11.19 -14.24 13.11
CA LEU A 55 10.14 -15.24 13.27
C LEU A 55 10.51 -16.26 14.36
N VAL A 56 11.71 -16.84 14.28
CA VAL A 56 12.20 -17.78 15.31
C VAL A 56 12.30 -17.12 16.68
N ALA A 57 12.79 -15.88 16.76
CA ALA A 57 12.86 -15.16 18.03
C ALA A 57 11.48 -14.94 18.68
N GLY A 58 10.48 -14.56 17.89
CA GLY A 58 9.10 -14.42 18.35
C GLY A 58 8.52 -15.75 18.83
N LEU A 59 8.73 -16.84 18.09
CA LEU A 59 8.29 -18.18 18.46
C LEU A 59 8.98 -18.67 19.74
N VAL A 60 10.29 -18.44 19.91
CA VAL A 60 11.03 -18.80 21.13
C VAL A 60 10.41 -18.12 22.35
N CYS A 61 10.14 -16.82 22.25
CA CYS A 61 9.47 -16.07 23.31
C CYS A 61 8.05 -16.58 23.59
N ALA A 62 7.26 -16.87 22.57
CA ALA A 62 5.90 -17.39 22.72
C ALA A 62 5.88 -18.76 23.42
N HIS A 63 6.71 -19.70 22.97
CA HIS A 63 6.81 -21.05 23.55
C HIS A 63 7.29 -21.03 25.01
N LEU A 64 8.30 -20.23 25.33
CA LEU A 64 8.77 -20.07 26.71
C LEU A 64 7.70 -19.42 27.60
N LYS A 65 6.97 -18.42 27.10
CA LYS A 65 5.85 -17.79 27.81
C LYS A 65 4.73 -18.77 28.11
N THR A 66 4.35 -19.62 27.14
CA THR A 66 3.35 -20.68 27.34
C THR A 66 3.78 -21.69 28.41
N ARG A 67 5.07 -21.97 28.53
CA ARG A 67 5.66 -22.79 29.62
C ARG A 67 5.73 -22.05 30.97
N GLY A 68 5.33 -20.77 31.02
CA GLY A 68 5.40 -19.93 32.20
C GLY A 68 6.82 -19.53 32.58
N VAL A 69 7.74 -19.49 31.60
CA VAL A 69 9.13 -19.05 31.75
C VAL A 69 9.23 -17.60 31.27
N GLN A 70 9.91 -16.76 32.05
CA GLN A 70 10.11 -15.35 31.72
C GLN A 70 11.40 -15.15 30.93
N VAL A 71 11.28 -14.68 29.68
CA VAL A 71 12.42 -14.21 28.89
C VAL A 71 12.75 -12.78 29.31
N VAL A 72 13.83 -12.63 30.09
CA VAL A 72 14.27 -11.31 30.59
C VAL A 72 15.22 -10.59 29.63
N ARG A 73 15.83 -11.35 28.73
CA ARG A 73 16.77 -10.85 27.72
C ARG A 73 16.72 -11.75 26.50
N GLN A 74 16.70 -11.17 25.30
CA GLN A 74 16.73 -11.94 24.06
C GLN A 74 17.61 -11.25 23.03
N TYR A 75 18.77 -11.84 22.77
CA TYR A 75 19.68 -11.40 21.72
C TYR A 75 19.27 -12.02 20.39
N VAL A 76 19.08 -11.20 19.37
CA VAL A 76 18.77 -11.67 18.01
C VAL A 76 19.75 -11.06 17.04
N GLY A 77 20.52 -11.89 16.35
CA GLY A 77 21.49 -11.39 15.38
C GLY A 77 22.49 -12.42 14.91
N THR A 78 23.50 -11.95 14.18
CA THR A 78 24.60 -12.75 13.66
C THR A 78 25.79 -12.62 14.61
N LEU A 79 25.92 -13.57 15.54
CA LEU A 79 26.93 -13.51 16.61
C LEU A 79 28.04 -14.54 16.37
N MET A 80 27.68 -15.75 15.95
CA MET A 80 28.62 -16.85 15.71
C MET A 80 28.20 -17.59 14.44
N THR A 81 28.91 -17.36 13.34
CA THR A 81 28.55 -17.91 12.03
C THR A 81 29.22 -19.25 11.73
N SER A 82 28.69 -19.91 10.71
CA SER A 82 29.29 -21.01 9.96
C SER A 82 29.33 -20.60 8.49
N LEU A 83 30.14 -19.59 8.17
CA LEU A 83 30.18 -18.92 6.86
C LEU A 83 28.80 -18.39 6.44
N ASP A 84 28.24 -18.91 5.34
CA ASP A 84 26.94 -18.57 4.76
C ASP A 84 25.88 -19.66 5.03
N MET A 85 26.09 -20.51 6.05
CA MET A 85 25.15 -21.57 6.40
C MET A 85 23.76 -21.01 6.69
N ALA A 86 22.77 -21.42 5.88
CA ALA A 86 21.36 -21.14 6.11
C ALA A 86 20.86 -21.95 7.32
N GLY A 87 21.05 -21.41 8.52
CA GLY A 87 20.67 -22.05 9.76
C GLY A 87 20.55 -21.08 10.92
N ILE A 88 19.78 -21.49 11.92
CA ILE A 88 19.53 -20.72 13.13
C ILE A 88 19.91 -21.56 14.34
N GLN A 89 20.56 -20.93 15.31
CA GLN A 89 20.92 -21.52 16.59
C GLN A 89 20.14 -20.82 17.71
N VAL A 90 19.56 -21.60 18.63
CA VAL A 90 18.94 -21.07 19.84
C VAL A 90 19.78 -21.49 21.04
N SER A 91 20.10 -20.54 21.91
CA SER A 91 20.75 -20.79 23.20
C SER A 91 19.89 -20.24 24.33
N LEU A 92 19.83 -20.98 25.44
CA LEU A 92 19.16 -20.59 26.67
C LEU A 92 20.20 -20.50 27.79
N LEU A 93 20.16 -19.39 28.52
CA LEU A 93 20.88 -19.20 29.77
C LEU A 93 19.84 -19.09 30.89
N LEU A 94 19.78 -20.09 31.76
CA LEU A 94 18.92 -20.09 32.94
C LEU A 94 19.51 -19.17 34.02
N LEU A 95 18.70 -18.27 34.54
CA LEU A 95 19.13 -17.32 35.57
C LEU A 95 18.75 -17.80 36.97
N PRO A 96 19.64 -17.65 37.98
CA PRO A 96 19.29 -17.90 39.36
C PRO A 96 18.17 -16.95 39.83
N ALA A 97 17.26 -17.44 40.68
CA ALA A 97 16.05 -16.71 41.08
C ALA A 97 16.31 -15.35 41.76
N SER A 98 17.47 -15.19 42.42
CA SER A 98 17.82 -14.03 43.24
C SER A 98 18.95 -13.17 42.67
N ASP A 99 19.55 -13.53 41.54
CA ASP A 99 20.82 -12.96 41.12
C ASP A 99 20.72 -12.10 39.86
N LYS A 100 20.93 -10.78 40.03
CA LYS A 100 21.06 -9.83 38.92
C LYS A 100 22.46 -9.83 38.31
N LEU A 101 23.45 -10.42 38.97
CA LEU A 101 24.85 -10.43 38.54
C LEU A 101 25.01 -10.89 37.10
N TRP A 102 24.25 -11.88 36.66
CA TRP A 102 24.30 -12.36 35.28
C TRP A 102 23.89 -11.31 34.26
N LEU A 103 22.83 -10.54 34.53
CA LEU A 103 22.40 -9.45 33.64
C LEU A 103 23.42 -8.32 33.65
N ASP A 104 23.92 -7.96 34.84
CA ASP A 104 24.93 -6.92 35.00
C ASP A 104 26.24 -7.31 34.27
N CYS A 105 26.65 -8.58 34.34
CA CYS A 105 27.80 -9.11 33.60
C CYS A 105 27.58 -9.13 32.09
N LEU A 106 26.36 -9.45 31.61
CA LEU A 106 26.05 -9.40 30.18
C LEU A 106 26.04 -7.96 29.64
N ASP A 107 25.64 -7.00 30.48
CA ASP A 107 25.57 -5.58 30.16
C ASP A 107 26.88 -4.82 30.43
N ALA A 108 27.85 -5.46 31.10
CA ALA A 108 29.11 -4.83 31.47
C ALA A 108 29.86 -4.30 30.22
N PRO A 109 30.37 -3.05 30.27
CA PRO A 109 31.18 -2.52 29.18
C PRO A 109 32.38 -3.43 28.88
N THR A 110 32.61 -3.68 27.60
CA THR A 110 33.72 -4.52 27.14
C THR A 110 34.30 -3.95 25.85
N SER A 111 35.58 -4.22 25.62
CA SER A 111 36.27 -3.93 24.35
C SER A 111 36.09 -5.05 23.31
N ALA A 112 35.31 -6.10 23.62
CA ALA A 112 35.02 -7.17 22.68
C ALA A 112 34.17 -6.64 21.51
N PHE A 113 34.78 -6.53 20.33
CA PHE A 113 34.21 -5.88 19.15
C PHE A 113 32.80 -6.36 18.74
N ALA A 114 32.53 -7.66 18.88
CA ALA A 114 31.29 -8.28 18.41
C ALA A 114 30.27 -8.55 19.54
N TRP A 115 30.57 -8.21 20.80
CA TRP A 115 29.60 -8.38 21.87
C TRP A 115 28.57 -7.25 21.85
N PRO A 116 27.26 -7.53 21.72
CA PRO A 116 26.27 -6.48 21.53
C PRO A 116 25.94 -5.70 22.81
N GLY A 117 26.42 -6.12 23.99
CA GLY A 117 25.94 -5.60 25.26
C GLY A 117 24.42 -5.77 25.33
N ASN A 118 23.68 -4.68 25.49
CA ASN A 118 22.21 -4.68 25.45
C ASN A 118 21.61 -4.27 24.09
N SER A 119 22.42 -3.92 23.08
CA SER A 119 21.93 -3.29 21.85
C SER A 119 21.07 -4.19 20.97
N LEU A 120 21.36 -5.50 20.93
CA LEU A 120 20.58 -6.49 20.18
C LEU A 120 19.47 -7.13 21.01
N THR A 121 19.14 -6.58 22.19
CA THR A 121 18.05 -7.13 22.97
C THR A 121 16.68 -6.71 22.43
N LEU A 122 15.82 -7.69 22.20
CA LEU A 122 14.40 -7.43 22.04
C LEU A 122 13.75 -7.22 23.41
N GLN A 123 13.04 -6.10 23.58
CA GLN A 123 12.14 -5.94 24.71
C GLN A 123 10.92 -6.83 24.49
N THR A 124 10.74 -7.81 25.38
CA THR A 124 9.64 -8.79 25.30
C THR A 124 8.28 -8.21 25.69
N THR A 125 8.25 -6.96 26.15
CA THR A 125 7.05 -6.17 26.48
C THR A 125 6.62 -5.26 25.33
N CYS A 126 6.61 -5.74 24.09
CA CYS A 126 6.00 -4.96 23.01
C CYS A 126 4.47 -5.01 23.17
N ARG A 127 3.89 -3.98 23.78
CA ARG A 127 2.44 -3.79 23.82
C ARG A 127 2.00 -3.43 22.41
N ARG A 128 1.26 -4.30 21.72
CA ARG A 128 0.55 -3.91 20.50
C ARG A 128 -0.54 -2.93 20.93
N GLU A 129 -0.30 -1.64 20.71
CA GLU A 129 -1.39 -0.68 20.72
C GLU A 129 -2.27 -1.01 19.52
N ILE A 130 -3.48 -1.47 19.80
CA ILE A 130 -4.52 -1.55 18.78
C ILE A 130 -4.87 -0.10 18.48
N VAL A 131 -4.31 0.45 17.40
CA VAL A 131 -4.79 1.71 16.84
C VAL A 131 -6.24 1.47 16.49
N LYS A 132 -7.16 2.09 17.23
CA LYS A 132 -8.58 2.05 16.88
C LYS A 132 -8.70 2.68 15.50
N ASP A 133 -9.45 2.04 14.62
CA ASP A 133 -9.83 2.65 13.35
C ASP A 133 -10.41 4.04 13.65
N LEU A 134 -9.88 5.07 12.98
CA LEU A 134 -10.43 6.41 13.08
C LEU A 134 -11.87 6.33 12.57
N GLU A 135 -12.84 6.54 13.47
CA GLU A 135 -14.23 6.68 13.08
C GLU A 135 -14.32 7.83 12.07
N ALA A 136 -14.88 7.56 10.89
CA ALA A 136 -15.05 8.57 9.86
C ALA A 136 -15.99 9.65 10.42
N ASP A 137 -15.43 10.83 10.66
CA ASP A 137 -16.19 11.97 11.15
C ASP A 137 -17.29 12.30 10.13
N THR A 138 -18.52 12.01 10.50
CA THR A 138 -19.71 12.08 9.63
C THR A 138 -20.48 13.38 9.83
N GLN A 139 -19.92 14.34 10.56
CA GLN A 139 -20.54 15.65 10.74
C GLN A 139 -20.43 16.49 9.46
N MET A 140 -21.60 16.83 8.89
CA MET A 140 -21.73 17.60 7.66
C MET A 140 -21.41 19.09 7.88
N GLU A 141 -20.13 19.48 7.82
CA GLU A 141 -19.70 20.89 7.95
C GLU A 141 -19.23 21.55 6.63
N GLY A 142 -19.41 20.87 5.49
CA GLY A 142 -18.98 21.38 4.17
C GLY A 142 -20.02 22.21 3.40
N PRO A 143 -19.58 22.98 2.38
CA PRO A 143 -20.50 23.69 1.49
C PRO A 143 -21.46 22.72 0.78
N THR A 144 -22.70 23.19 0.56
CA THR A 144 -23.77 22.38 -0.07
C THR A 144 -24.15 22.92 -1.43
N ILE A 145 -24.67 22.03 -2.28
CA ILE A 145 -25.24 22.37 -3.59
C ILE A 145 -26.76 22.20 -3.55
N THR A 146 -27.45 22.76 -4.56
CA THR A 146 -28.90 22.63 -4.69
C THR A 146 -29.31 21.18 -4.94
N SER A 147 -30.59 20.86 -4.69
CA SER A 147 -31.12 19.51 -4.94
C SER A 147 -31.03 19.13 -6.43
N GLU A 148 -31.24 20.08 -7.34
CA GLU A 148 -31.12 19.85 -8.78
C GLU A 148 -29.68 19.53 -9.19
N GLU A 149 -28.71 20.29 -8.69
CA GLU A 149 -27.28 20.02 -8.91
C GLU A 149 -26.86 18.66 -8.31
N ALA A 150 -27.39 18.30 -7.14
CA ALA A 150 -27.11 17.01 -6.51
C ALA A 150 -27.65 15.83 -7.34
N VAL A 151 -28.85 15.96 -7.91
CA VAL A 151 -29.41 14.98 -8.85
C VAL A 151 -28.52 14.88 -10.09
N LYS A 152 -28.08 16.02 -10.63
CA LYS A 152 -27.21 16.05 -11.82
C LYS A 152 -25.85 15.43 -11.55
N LEU A 153 -25.26 15.66 -10.37
CA LEU A 153 -24.01 15.03 -9.95
C LEU A 153 -24.16 13.50 -9.86
N LYS A 154 -25.26 13.00 -9.28
CA LYS A 154 -25.54 11.55 -9.26
C LYS A 154 -25.71 10.98 -10.65
N GLN A 155 -26.39 11.68 -11.56
CA GLN A 155 -26.50 11.27 -12.97
C GLN A 155 -25.12 11.19 -13.64
N CYS A 156 -24.27 12.20 -13.46
CA CYS A 156 -22.90 12.19 -13.96
C CYS A 156 -22.11 10.97 -13.46
N LEU A 157 -22.19 10.65 -12.16
CA LEU A 157 -21.52 9.48 -11.59
C LEU A 157 -22.01 8.17 -12.21
N LYS A 158 -23.33 8.01 -12.42
CA LYS A 158 -23.92 6.84 -13.09
C LYS A 158 -23.44 6.72 -14.53
N THR A 159 -23.53 7.81 -15.29
CA THR A 159 -23.15 7.84 -16.71
C THR A 159 -21.65 7.54 -16.90
N VAL A 160 -20.80 8.09 -16.02
CA VAL A 160 -19.36 7.77 -15.99
C VAL A 160 -19.10 6.30 -15.66
N ALA A 161 -19.76 5.77 -14.62
CA ALA A 161 -19.57 4.39 -14.20
C ALA A 161 -19.96 3.40 -15.32
N GLU A 162 -21.11 3.60 -15.96
CA GLU A 162 -21.55 2.74 -17.07
C GLU A 162 -20.64 2.85 -18.29
N ALA A 163 -20.11 4.04 -18.60
CA ALA A 163 -19.14 4.21 -19.68
C ALA A 163 -17.83 3.45 -19.41
N LEU A 164 -17.29 3.52 -18.19
CA LEU A 164 -16.08 2.79 -17.80
C LEU A 164 -16.30 1.27 -17.86
N LYS A 165 -17.43 0.80 -17.34
CA LYS A 165 -17.83 -0.61 -17.38
C LYS A 165 -17.97 -1.13 -18.81
N SER A 166 -18.59 -0.35 -19.69
CA SER A 166 -18.76 -0.71 -21.11
C SER A 166 -17.44 -0.73 -21.88
N ASN A 167 -16.41 -0.03 -21.41
CA ASN A 167 -15.08 0.02 -22.01
C ASN A 167 -14.07 -0.94 -21.36
N GLU A 168 -14.48 -1.81 -20.43
CA GLU A 168 -13.59 -2.74 -19.71
C GLU A 168 -12.67 -3.51 -20.67
N HIS A 169 -13.25 -4.15 -21.69
CA HIS A 169 -12.50 -4.98 -22.62
C HIS A 169 -11.44 -4.16 -23.37
N THR A 170 -11.82 -3.02 -23.94
CA THR A 170 -10.91 -2.14 -24.68
C THR A 170 -9.76 -1.66 -23.79
N LEU A 171 -10.06 -1.26 -22.55
CA LEU A 171 -9.07 -0.82 -21.58
C LEU A 171 -8.07 -1.94 -21.23
N ASN A 172 -8.56 -3.16 -20.99
CA ASN A 172 -7.70 -4.31 -20.73
C ASN A 172 -6.85 -4.68 -21.96
N GLU A 173 -7.40 -4.62 -23.18
CA GLU A 173 -6.63 -4.88 -24.40
C GLU A 173 -5.53 -3.84 -24.64
N LEU A 174 -5.80 -2.56 -24.39
CA LEU A 174 -4.78 -1.51 -24.45
C LEU A 174 -3.68 -1.75 -23.42
N ASP A 175 -4.05 -2.17 -22.21
CA ASP A 175 -3.11 -2.41 -21.12
C ASP A 175 -2.28 -3.68 -21.32
N LYS A 176 -2.83 -4.75 -21.90
CA LYS A 176 -2.07 -5.99 -22.22
C LYS A 176 -0.84 -5.72 -23.07
N GLY A 177 -0.85 -4.69 -23.91
CA GLY A 177 0.29 -4.33 -24.76
C GLY A 177 1.50 -3.80 -24.00
N CYS A 178 1.32 -3.27 -22.79
CA CYS A 178 2.38 -2.66 -21.99
C CYS A 178 2.20 -2.82 -20.48
N GLY A 179 1.42 -3.79 -20.02
CA GLY A 179 1.02 -3.91 -18.61
C GLY A 179 0.56 -5.33 -18.29
N ASP A 180 -0.17 -5.48 -17.18
CA ASP A 180 -0.77 -6.75 -16.76
C ASP A 180 -2.19 -6.96 -17.28
N GLY A 181 -2.72 -5.99 -18.05
CA GLY A 181 -3.99 -6.15 -18.77
C GLY A 181 -5.22 -6.05 -17.87
N ASP A 182 -5.11 -5.30 -16.77
CA ASP A 182 -6.14 -5.22 -15.72
C ASP A 182 -6.73 -3.81 -15.54
N THR A 183 -6.24 -2.80 -16.26
CA THR A 183 -6.69 -1.40 -16.11
C THR A 183 -8.20 -1.24 -16.27
N GLY A 184 -8.80 -1.93 -17.25
CA GLY A 184 -10.24 -1.93 -17.47
C GLY A 184 -11.02 -2.60 -16.35
N SER A 185 -10.56 -3.77 -15.87
CA SER A 185 -11.17 -4.46 -14.73
C SER A 185 -11.02 -3.66 -13.43
N THR A 186 -9.93 -2.92 -13.26
CA THR A 186 -9.69 -2.01 -12.14
C THR A 186 -10.64 -0.81 -12.16
N LEU A 187 -10.83 -0.17 -13.31
CA LEU A 187 -11.81 0.93 -13.47
C LEU A 187 -13.25 0.45 -13.34
N LYS A 188 -13.56 -0.76 -13.83
CA LYS A 188 -14.87 -1.37 -13.67
C LYS A 188 -15.21 -1.66 -12.21
N ARG A 189 -14.26 -2.14 -11.39
CA ARG A 189 -14.52 -2.35 -9.95
C ARG A 189 -14.96 -1.06 -9.26
N MET A 190 -14.35 0.07 -9.61
CA MET A 190 -14.81 1.39 -9.15
C MET A 190 -16.21 1.72 -9.67
N ALA A 191 -16.45 1.52 -10.96
CA ALA A 191 -17.75 1.78 -11.57
C ALA A 191 -18.88 0.97 -10.91
N ASP A 192 -18.68 -0.33 -10.72
CA ASP A 192 -19.65 -1.20 -10.05
C ASP A 192 -19.88 -0.75 -8.60
N ALA A 193 -18.83 -0.34 -7.87
CA ALA A 193 -18.96 0.19 -6.51
C ALA A 193 -19.73 1.52 -6.46
N ILE A 194 -19.48 2.44 -7.40
CA ILE A 194 -20.24 3.69 -7.51
C ILE A 194 -21.72 3.40 -7.77
N LEU A 195 -22.03 2.48 -8.70
CA LEU A 195 -23.41 2.14 -9.04
C LEU A 195 -24.15 1.47 -7.88
N GLN A 196 -23.46 0.63 -7.09
CA GLN A 196 -24.02 -0.02 -5.91
C GLN A 196 -24.24 0.98 -4.75
N ASP A 197 -23.36 1.96 -4.58
CA ASP A 197 -23.40 2.93 -3.46
C ASP A 197 -24.11 4.25 -3.83
N VAL A 198 -24.62 4.40 -5.05
CA VAL A 198 -25.10 5.68 -5.60
C VAL A 198 -26.18 6.37 -4.76
N ASP A 199 -27.03 5.59 -4.08
CA ASP A 199 -28.07 6.10 -3.21
C ASP A 199 -27.50 6.53 -1.84
N GLY A 200 -26.44 5.87 -1.36
CA GLY A 200 -25.70 6.23 -0.15
C GLY A 200 -24.77 7.44 -0.32
N ILE A 201 -24.37 7.78 -1.56
CA ILE A 201 -23.57 8.97 -1.84
C ILE A 201 -24.37 10.25 -1.51
N LEU A 202 -23.85 11.02 -0.55
CA LEU A 202 -24.40 12.30 -0.09
C LEU A 202 -24.08 13.46 -1.06
N ALA A 203 -24.64 13.41 -2.28
CA ALA A 203 -24.35 14.37 -3.34
C ALA A 203 -24.66 15.85 -2.99
N ARG A 204 -25.55 16.12 -2.03
CA ARG A 204 -25.81 17.50 -1.54
C ARG A 204 -24.60 18.13 -0.85
N SER A 205 -23.68 17.32 -0.33
CA SER A 205 -22.37 17.75 0.15
C SER A 205 -21.31 17.19 -0.80
N PRO A 206 -20.88 17.97 -1.83
CA PRO A 206 -19.87 17.51 -2.76
C PRO A 206 -18.59 17.06 -2.04
N GLN A 207 -18.17 17.75 -0.98
CA GLN A 207 -17.00 17.34 -0.19
C GLN A 207 -17.12 15.90 0.31
N LEU A 208 -18.22 15.56 0.98
CA LEU A 208 -18.46 14.19 1.47
C LEU A 208 -18.66 13.19 0.33
N CYS A 209 -19.30 13.60 -0.77
CA CYS A 209 -19.40 12.80 -1.98
C CYS A 209 -18.02 12.40 -2.52
N PHE A 210 -17.11 13.36 -2.69
CA PHE A 210 -15.76 13.11 -3.17
C PHE A 210 -14.93 12.30 -2.17
N LEU A 211 -15.04 12.54 -0.86
CA LEU A 211 -14.38 11.71 0.15
C LEU A 211 -14.91 10.26 0.16
N ARG A 212 -16.20 10.06 -0.10
CA ARG A 212 -16.78 8.71 -0.27
C ARG A 212 -16.22 8.03 -1.52
N LEU A 213 -16.10 8.74 -2.64
CA LEU A 213 -15.46 8.21 -3.86
C LEU A 213 -13.98 7.87 -3.63
N SER A 214 -13.25 8.68 -2.86
CA SER A 214 -11.87 8.38 -2.45
C SER A 214 -11.79 7.05 -1.69
N LYS A 215 -12.64 6.88 -0.67
CA LYS A 215 -12.70 5.63 0.10
C LYS A 215 -13.06 4.42 -0.75
N LEU A 216 -14.04 4.56 -1.65
CA LEU A 216 -14.40 3.48 -2.58
C LEU A 216 -13.20 3.10 -3.47
N ALA A 217 -12.47 4.08 -4.01
CA ALA A 217 -11.30 3.83 -4.85
C ALA A 217 -10.20 3.06 -4.10
N GLU A 218 -9.95 3.40 -2.82
CA GLU A 218 -9.00 2.68 -1.95
C GLU A 218 -9.42 1.24 -1.68
N GLU A 219 -10.71 1.02 -1.42
CA GLU A 219 -11.26 -0.28 -1.05
C GLU A 219 -11.31 -1.27 -2.24
N VAL A 220 -11.65 -0.79 -3.45
CA VAL A 220 -12.03 -1.70 -4.55
C VAL A 220 -11.10 -1.72 -5.76
N MET A 221 -10.40 -0.64 -6.09
CA MET A 221 -9.60 -0.56 -7.33
C MET A 221 -8.27 -1.32 -7.19
N GLY A 222 -7.57 -1.16 -6.08
CA GLY A 222 -6.20 -1.66 -5.93
C GLY A 222 -5.21 -1.04 -6.93
N GLY A 223 -3.95 -1.44 -6.83
CA GLY A 223 -2.88 -0.96 -7.69
C GLY A 223 -2.62 0.55 -7.57
N THR A 224 -1.79 1.08 -8.49
CA THR A 224 -1.42 2.51 -8.49
C THR A 224 -2.61 3.38 -8.91
N SER A 225 -3.46 2.90 -9.83
CA SER A 225 -4.64 3.63 -10.30
C SER A 225 -5.62 3.91 -9.16
N GLY A 226 -5.89 2.94 -8.28
CA GLY A 226 -6.74 3.16 -7.10
C GLY A 226 -6.23 4.26 -6.18
N ALA A 227 -4.92 4.26 -5.89
CA ALA A 227 -4.29 5.30 -5.09
C ALA A 227 -4.38 6.69 -5.76
N LEU A 228 -4.13 6.78 -7.08
CA LEU A 228 -4.22 8.05 -7.81
C LEU A 228 -5.64 8.60 -7.89
N TYR A 229 -6.65 7.76 -8.17
CA TYR A 229 -8.05 8.17 -8.15
C TYR A 229 -8.49 8.60 -6.73
N SER A 230 -8.10 7.88 -5.68
CA SER A 230 -8.37 8.30 -4.31
C SER A 230 -7.80 9.68 -4.02
N LEU A 231 -6.51 9.89 -4.31
CA LEU A 231 -5.84 11.18 -4.13
C LEU A 231 -6.52 12.30 -4.93
N MET A 232 -6.89 12.05 -6.19
CA MET A 232 -7.63 13.03 -6.98
C MET A 232 -8.96 13.42 -6.32
N PHE A 233 -9.71 12.45 -5.80
CA PHE A 233 -10.97 12.74 -5.11
C PHE A 233 -10.76 13.52 -3.81
N VAL A 234 -9.73 13.19 -3.01
CA VAL A 234 -9.35 13.97 -1.80
C VAL A 234 -8.95 15.39 -2.18
N GLY A 235 -8.17 15.57 -3.25
CA GLY A 235 -7.78 16.88 -3.76
C GLY A 235 -8.98 17.72 -4.20
N ALA A 236 -9.91 17.12 -4.95
CA ALA A 236 -11.16 17.77 -5.36
C ALA A 236 -12.02 18.19 -4.16
N ALA A 237 -12.16 17.31 -3.15
CA ALA A 237 -13.00 17.54 -1.98
C ALA A 237 -12.65 18.82 -1.20
N ARG A 238 -11.40 19.30 -1.30
CA ARG A 238 -10.93 20.53 -0.62
C ARG A 238 -11.41 21.83 -1.26
N HIS A 239 -11.82 21.80 -2.52
CA HIS A 239 -12.13 23.01 -3.30
C HIS A 239 -13.52 22.99 -3.93
N VAL A 240 -14.30 21.93 -3.74
CA VAL A 240 -15.72 21.94 -4.11
C VAL A 240 -16.50 22.92 -3.21
N PRO A 241 -17.50 23.64 -3.74
CA PRO A 241 -18.14 23.46 -5.05
C PRO A 241 -17.51 24.28 -6.21
N GLN A 242 -16.34 24.90 -6.03
CA GLN A 242 -15.66 25.61 -7.11
C GLN A 242 -15.02 24.62 -8.10
N TRP A 243 -15.81 24.11 -9.07
CA TRP A 243 -15.44 22.99 -9.96
C TRP A 243 -14.10 23.12 -10.69
N SER A 244 -13.74 24.32 -11.17
CA SER A 244 -12.43 24.56 -11.79
C SER A 244 -11.28 24.38 -10.79
N ALA A 245 -11.43 24.93 -9.58
CA ALA A 245 -10.45 24.77 -8.51
C ALA A 245 -10.42 23.34 -7.97
N ALA A 246 -11.57 22.64 -7.90
CA ALA A 246 -11.66 21.24 -7.53
C ALA A 246 -10.91 20.33 -8.52
N TRP A 247 -11.05 20.55 -9.82
CA TRP A 247 -10.29 19.78 -10.80
C TRP A 247 -8.78 20.06 -10.68
N GLN A 248 -8.38 21.33 -10.54
CA GLN A 248 -6.97 21.65 -10.31
C GLN A 248 -6.43 20.99 -9.02
N GLY A 249 -7.18 21.06 -7.92
CA GLY A 249 -6.79 20.45 -6.65
C GLY A 249 -6.70 18.93 -6.71
N ALA A 250 -7.56 18.27 -7.50
CA ALA A 250 -7.46 16.85 -7.79
C ALA A 250 -6.13 16.51 -8.48
N LEU A 251 -5.80 17.27 -9.52
CA LEU A 251 -4.57 17.09 -10.29
C LEU A 251 -3.33 17.35 -9.42
N ASP A 252 -3.32 18.45 -8.66
CA ASP A 252 -2.21 18.84 -7.78
C ASP A 252 -1.96 17.77 -6.71
N MET A 253 -3.03 17.22 -6.12
CA MET A 253 -2.92 16.15 -5.12
C MET A 253 -2.29 14.90 -5.72
N ALA A 254 -2.76 14.44 -6.88
CA ALA A 254 -2.18 13.27 -7.55
C ALA A 254 -0.72 13.50 -7.98
N MET A 255 -0.39 14.69 -8.48
CA MET A 255 0.96 15.06 -8.92
C MET A 255 1.95 15.32 -7.76
N THR A 256 1.44 15.51 -6.55
CA THR A 256 2.27 15.60 -5.32
C THR A 256 2.87 14.24 -4.97
N TYR A 257 2.11 13.16 -5.17
CA TYR A 257 2.52 11.78 -4.84
C TYR A 257 2.93 10.95 -6.05
N SER A 258 2.88 11.52 -7.26
CA SER A 258 3.35 10.90 -8.49
C SER A 258 4.33 11.81 -9.21
N ASN A 259 5.45 11.24 -9.66
CA ASN A 259 6.43 11.95 -10.48
C ASN A 259 6.05 11.98 -11.98
N ALA A 260 4.95 11.34 -12.38
CA ALA A 260 4.50 11.35 -13.76
C ALA A 260 4.05 12.75 -14.21
N ARG A 261 4.46 13.16 -15.40
CA ARG A 261 4.18 14.46 -16.03
C ARG A 261 3.76 14.27 -17.49
N LEU A 262 3.41 15.33 -18.19
CA LEU A 262 3.21 15.29 -19.64
C LEU A 262 4.41 14.62 -20.33
N GLY A 263 4.15 13.75 -21.30
CA GLY A 263 5.14 12.92 -21.98
C GLY A 263 5.46 11.59 -21.27
N SER A 264 4.89 11.33 -20.09
CA SER A 264 5.23 10.13 -19.29
C SER A 264 4.53 8.85 -19.75
N ARG A 265 3.56 8.96 -20.66
CA ARG A 265 2.69 7.87 -21.11
C ARG A 265 1.85 7.33 -19.92
N THR A 266 1.07 8.22 -19.34
CA THR A 266 0.20 7.95 -18.19
C THR A 266 -1.13 8.68 -18.33
N MET A 267 -2.07 8.43 -17.41
CA MET A 267 -3.32 9.18 -17.32
C MET A 267 -3.16 10.71 -17.25
N PHE A 268 -1.99 11.20 -16.81
CA PHE A 268 -1.68 12.63 -16.75
C PHE A 268 -1.58 13.28 -18.14
N ASP A 269 -1.26 12.50 -19.18
CA ASP A 269 -1.21 12.99 -20.56
C ASP A 269 -2.58 13.42 -21.09
N ALA A 270 -3.66 12.87 -20.52
CA ALA A 270 -5.03 13.31 -20.80
C ALA A 270 -5.53 14.33 -19.76
N LEU A 271 -5.25 14.12 -18.47
CA LEU A 271 -5.74 14.98 -17.38
C LEU A 271 -5.19 16.41 -17.42
N ILE A 272 -3.87 16.57 -17.58
CA ILE A 272 -3.22 17.88 -17.51
C ILE A 272 -3.74 18.82 -18.59
N PRO A 273 -3.72 18.47 -19.90
CA PRO A 273 -4.20 19.38 -20.93
C PRO A 273 -5.69 19.69 -20.80
N ALA A 274 -6.52 18.70 -20.40
CA ALA A 274 -7.94 18.91 -20.17
C ALA A 274 -8.20 19.92 -19.04
N CYS A 275 -7.53 19.75 -17.90
CA CYS A 275 -7.67 20.64 -16.75
C CYS A 275 -7.21 22.08 -17.07
N GLN A 276 -6.08 22.21 -17.77
CA GLN A 276 -5.54 23.51 -18.19
C GLN A 276 -6.51 24.25 -19.12
N VAL A 277 -7.02 23.59 -20.15
CA VAL A 277 -8.00 24.20 -21.08
C VAL A 277 -9.27 24.62 -20.35
N PHE A 278 -9.80 23.77 -19.47
CA PHE A 278 -10.99 24.10 -18.69
C PHE A 278 -10.77 25.33 -17.80
N LYS A 279 -9.64 25.37 -17.10
CA LYS A 279 -9.24 26.49 -16.22
C LYS A 279 -9.02 27.78 -17.01
N ASP A 280 -8.31 27.74 -18.12
CA ASP A 280 -7.99 28.94 -18.91
C ASP A 280 -9.24 29.60 -19.49
N ILE A 281 -10.20 28.82 -19.97
CA ILE A 281 -11.45 29.36 -20.51
C ILE A 281 -12.31 29.94 -19.39
N THR A 282 -12.47 29.21 -18.29
CA THR A 282 -13.33 29.64 -17.17
C THR A 282 -12.77 30.85 -16.43
N THR A 283 -11.46 30.94 -16.23
CA THR A 283 -10.81 32.11 -15.60
C THR A 283 -10.91 33.38 -16.43
N ARG A 284 -11.05 33.27 -17.76
CA ARG A 284 -11.31 34.40 -18.66
C ARG A 284 -12.79 34.78 -18.76
N GLY A 285 -13.67 34.18 -17.95
CA GLY A 285 -15.11 34.42 -17.99
C GLY A 285 -15.83 33.72 -19.15
N GLY A 286 -15.18 32.74 -19.79
CA GLY A 286 -15.77 31.95 -20.87
C GLY A 286 -16.85 30.98 -20.39
N ASN A 287 -17.68 30.49 -21.32
CA ASN A 287 -18.76 29.55 -21.02
C ASN A 287 -18.20 28.18 -20.59
N TRP A 288 -18.62 27.69 -19.42
CA TRP A 288 -18.16 26.40 -18.89
C TRP A 288 -18.54 25.20 -19.79
N ARG A 289 -19.63 25.28 -20.56
CA ARG A 289 -20.03 24.24 -21.52
C ARG A 289 -19.03 24.12 -22.68
N GLU A 290 -18.61 25.26 -23.21
CA GLU A 290 -17.56 25.34 -24.23
C GLU A 290 -16.22 24.88 -23.66
N ALA A 291 -15.90 25.31 -22.43
CA ALA A 291 -14.71 24.89 -21.71
C ALA A 291 -14.65 23.37 -21.54
N LEU A 292 -15.76 22.74 -21.13
CA LEU A 292 -15.85 21.28 -21.00
C LEU A 292 -15.67 20.58 -22.35
N SER A 293 -16.32 21.08 -23.41
CA SER A 293 -16.15 20.50 -24.75
C SER A 293 -14.68 20.51 -25.18
N LYS A 294 -14.01 21.68 -25.07
CA LYS A 294 -12.61 21.84 -25.46
C LYS A 294 -11.65 21.06 -24.55
N ALA A 295 -11.97 20.93 -23.26
CA ALA A 295 -11.19 20.12 -22.32
C ALA A 295 -11.23 18.63 -22.70
N VAL A 296 -12.39 18.13 -23.13
CA VAL A 296 -12.53 16.74 -23.61
C VAL A 296 -11.72 16.52 -24.90
N ASP A 297 -11.74 17.49 -25.82
CA ASP A 297 -10.95 17.42 -27.06
C ASP A 297 -9.44 17.40 -26.74
N ALA A 298 -9.00 18.23 -25.78
CA ALA A 298 -7.62 18.26 -25.31
C ALA A 298 -7.19 16.97 -24.60
N ALA A 299 -8.10 16.33 -23.84
CA ALA A 299 -7.86 15.02 -23.24
C ALA A 299 -7.65 13.94 -24.31
N ASP A 300 -8.46 13.95 -25.36
CA ASP A 300 -8.42 12.98 -26.45
C ASP A 300 -7.14 13.12 -27.28
N GLU A 301 -6.73 14.36 -27.57
CA GLU A 301 -5.45 14.65 -28.21
C GLU A 301 -4.27 14.17 -27.34
N GLY A 302 -4.30 14.49 -26.04
CA GLY A 302 -3.29 14.07 -25.08
C GLY A 302 -3.16 12.55 -24.98
N CYS A 303 -4.29 11.84 -24.87
CA CYS A 303 -4.37 10.39 -24.91
C CYS A 303 -3.80 9.82 -26.22
N SER A 304 -4.21 10.37 -27.36
CA SER A 304 -3.73 9.90 -28.68
C SER A 304 -2.22 10.04 -28.82
N LYS A 305 -1.61 11.08 -28.25
CA LYS A 305 -0.15 11.29 -28.29
C LYS A 305 0.64 10.25 -27.49
N THR A 306 0.03 9.61 -26.49
CA THR A 306 0.73 8.61 -25.66
C THR A 306 1.26 7.42 -26.45
N GLN A 307 0.69 7.13 -27.62
CA GLN A 307 1.20 6.07 -28.51
C GLN A 307 2.64 6.34 -28.99
N PHE A 308 3.06 7.60 -29.02
CA PHE A 308 4.40 8.03 -29.46
C PHE A 308 5.38 8.25 -28.31
N TYR A 309 4.94 8.12 -27.07
CA TYR A 309 5.77 8.35 -25.89
C TYR A 309 6.41 7.05 -25.41
N LYS A 310 7.67 7.17 -24.99
CA LYS A 310 8.34 6.12 -24.24
C LYS A 310 7.79 6.12 -22.80
N PRO A 311 7.34 4.99 -22.25
CA PRO A 311 6.90 4.92 -20.86
C PRO A 311 8.03 5.30 -19.90
N LEU A 312 7.73 6.21 -18.99
CA LEU A 312 8.63 6.60 -17.89
C LEU A 312 8.16 6.09 -16.53
N PHE A 313 6.89 5.69 -16.42
CA PHE A 313 6.27 5.25 -15.17
C PHE A 313 5.31 4.07 -15.40
N GLY A 314 4.97 3.40 -14.30
CA GLY A 314 4.03 2.27 -14.29
C GLY A 314 4.63 0.99 -14.86
N ARG A 315 3.80 -0.06 -14.96
CA ARG A 315 4.21 -1.38 -15.46
C ARG A 315 4.72 -1.34 -16.90
N ALA A 316 4.33 -0.32 -17.67
CA ALA A 316 4.80 -0.08 -19.02
C ALA A 316 6.31 0.12 -19.15
N THR A 317 7.02 0.48 -18.08
CA THR A 317 8.49 0.57 -18.11
C THR A 317 9.19 -0.78 -18.21
N TYR A 318 8.49 -1.89 -17.93
CA TYR A 318 9.07 -3.23 -17.92
C TYR A 318 9.12 -3.90 -19.30
N VAL A 319 8.42 -3.32 -20.29
CA VAL A 319 8.32 -3.84 -21.64
C VAL A 319 9.21 -3.02 -22.57
N ASP A 320 9.82 -3.65 -23.57
CA ASP A 320 10.57 -2.95 -24.61
C ASP A 320 9.66 -1.94 -25.33
N ALA A 321 10.10 -0.68 -25.41
CA ALA A 321 9.34 0.41 -25.99
C ALA A 321 8.96 0.18 -27.46
N SER A 322 9.71 -0.64 -28.20
CA SER A 322 9.43 -1.01 -29.59
C SER A 322 8.16 -1.86 -29.77
N ASN A 323 7.72 -2.53 -28.70
CA ASN A 323 6.50 -3.35 -28.71
C ASN A 323 5.24 -2.52 -28.46
N ILE A 324 5.38 -1.25 -28.11
CA ILE A 324 4.24 -0.44 -27.69
C ILE A 324 3.74 0.41 -28.85
N ARG A 325 2.56 0.07 -29.38
CA ARG A 325 1.99 0.68 -30.59
C ARG A 325 0.64 1.35 -30.39
N SER A 326 0.01 1.14 -29.24
CA SER A 326 -1.28 1.70 -28.86
C SER A 326 -1.12 2.87 -27.91
N MET A 327 -2.21 3.62 -27.71
CA MET A 327 -2.33 4.61 -26.63
C MET A 327 -2.30 3.94 -25.25
N ASP A 328 -1.94 4.71 -24.23
CA ASP A 328 -2.00 4.28 -22.83
C ASP A 328 -3.45 4.03 -22.37
N ALA A 329 -3.68 2.88 -21.72
CA ALA A 329 -4.96 2.52 -21.14
C ALA A 329 -5.40 3.50 -20.03
N GLY A 330 -4.47 4.03 -19.23
CA GLY A 330 -4.76 5.01 -18.19
C GLY A 330 -5.26 6.34 -18.77
N ALA A 331 -4.56 6.86 -19.78
CA ALA A 331 -5.00 8.04 -20.54
C ALA A 331 -6.33 7.81 -21.25
N TYR A 332 -6.52 6.63 -21.86
CA TYR A 332 -7.78 6.28 -22.51
C TYR A 332 -8.93 6.23 -21.50
N GLY A 333 -8.73 5.64 -20.32
CA GLY A 333 -9.71 5.64 -19.23
C GLY A 333 -10.15 7.04 -18.82
N VAL A 334 -9.22 8.01 -18.82
CA VAL A 334 -9.54 9.43 -18.60
C VAL A 334 -10.44 10.00 -19.67
N THR A 335 -10.14 9.73 -20.94
CA THR A 335 -11.00 10.18 -22.03
C THR A 335 -12.40 9.58 -21.97
N VAL A 336 -12.53 8.31 -21.56
CA VAL A 336 -13.83 7.63 -21.42
C VAL A 336 -14.74 8.37 -20.44
N TRP A 337 -14.27 8.63 -19.22
CA TRP A 337 -15.12 9.31 -18.24
C TRP A 337 -15.33 10.80 -18.56
N LEU A 338 -14.37 11.49 -19.18
CA LEU A 338 -14.58 12.87 -19.63
C LEU A 338 -15.63 12.97 -20.75
N LYS A 339 -15.59 12.07 -21.74
CA LYS A 339 -16.59 11.99 -22.80
C LYS A 339 -17.97 11.68 -22.22
N ALA A 340 -18.06 10.78 -21.24
CA ALA A 340 -19.31 10.47 -20.53
C ALA A 340 -19.88 11.69 -19.78
N LEU A 341 -19.03 12.46 -19.08
CA LEU A 341 -19.43 13.71 -18.43
C LEU A 341 -19.92 14.76 -19.44
N LYS A 342 -19.24 14.91 -20.58
CA LYS A 342 -19.65 15.82 -21.66
C LYS A 342 -21.06 15.48 -22.16
N THR A 343 -21.33 14.21 -22.43
CA THR A 343 -22.65 13.73 -22.89
C THR A 343 -23.75 13.99 -21.86
N GLU A 344 -23.45 13.82 -20.57
CA GLU A 344 -24.44 14.05 -19.52
C GLU A 344 -24.73 15.56 -19.32
N LEU A 345 -23.70 16.41 -19.41
CA LEU A 345 -23.80 17.83 -19.04
C LEU A 345 -24.18 18.76 -20.19
N LEU A 346 -23.90 18.39 -21.45
CA LEU A 346 -24.17 19.20 -22.63
C LEU A 346 -25.49 18.82 -23.29
#